data_AF-K0KTQ7-F1
#
_entry.id   AF-K0KTQ7-F1
#
_cell.length_a   1.000
_cell.length_b   1.000
_cell.length_c   1.000
_cell.angle_alpha   90.00
_cell.angle_beta   90.00
_cell.angle_gamma   90.00
#
_symmetry.space_group_name_H-M   'P 1'
#
loop_
_entity.id
_entity.type
_entity.pdbx_description
1 polymer ?
#
loop_
_entity_poly.entity_id
_entity_poly.type
_entity_poly.pdbx_seq_one_letter_code
_entity_poly.pdbx_strand_id
1 'polypeptide(L)'
;MKSRTFISITIPFIGYYFINKELSKKYPDFPKNQLPKESKLQNYIQRSNDKYFAYTDIFKTQVHSNSIDEVSTKFLNSPGISNLIVESNSINTNDNTITTSPSTILNSQIIKTIQSKNAHSTIISWYWNPNYSIVSFFEKLSSYGYPWRLMNGGIHEILLVKSKEQDGIIDIYFSTAHQYNDKRDGKLIPNWVQSLHRNYARIILYLATKE
;
A
#
# COMPACT_ATOMS: atom_id res chain seq x y z
N MET A 1 -23.42 5.54 41.98
CA MET A 1 -23.03 5.90 40.60
C MET A 1 -22.33 4.72 39.94
N LYS A 2 -22.93 4.12 38.91
CA LYS A 2 -22.45 2.90 38.24
C LYS A 2 -21.32 3.25 37.26
N SER A 3 -20.09 2.85 37.60
CA SER A 3 -18.97 2.73 36.68
C SER A 3 -19.21 1.57 35.72
N ARG A 4 -19.73 1.84 34.52
CA ARG A 4 -19.87 0.85 33.44
C ARG A 4 -19.73 1.50 32.06
N THR A 5 -18.56 2.04 31.74
CA THR A 5 -18.24 2.40 30.34
C THR A 5 -16.72 2.53 30.07
N PHE A 6 -15.92 1.55 30.50
CA PHE A 6 -14.48 1.53 30.15
C PHE A 6 -13.97 0.19 29.57
N ILE A 7 -14.85 -0.81 29.38
CA ILE A 7 -14.44 -2.17 29.00
C ILE A 7 -14.49 -2.43 27.47
N SER A 8 -15.16 -1.60 26.66
CA SER A 8 -15.35 -1.90 25.23
C SER A 8 -14.27 -1.40 24.25
N ILE A 9 -13.32 -0.57 24.68
CA ILE A 9 -12.33 0.00 23.76
C ILE A 9 -10.98 -0.75 23.82
N THR A 10 -10.65 -1.45 24.90
CA THR A 10 -9.33 -2.07 25.09
C THR A 10 -9.12 -3.37 24.30
N ILE A 11 -10.18 -4.15 24.08
CA ILE A 11 -10.13 -5.44 23.36
C ILE A 11 -9.58 -5.31 21.92
N PRO A 12 -10.02 -4.36 21.07
CA PRO A 12 -9.48 -4.24 19.71
C PRO A 12 -7.99 -3.83 19.68
N PHE A 13 -7.52 -3.03 20.65
CA PHE A 13 -6.11 -2.63 20.70
C PHE A 13 -5.18 -3.79 21.10
N ILE A 14 -5.63 -4.66 22.00
CA ILE A 14 -4.87 -5.86 22.40
C ILE A 14 -4.75 -6.81 21.20
N GLY A 15 -5.86 -7.11 20.53
CA GLY A 15 -5.85 -7.96 19.34
C GLY A 15 -4.97 -7.38 18.22
N TYR A 16 -5.07 -6.08 17.97
CA TYR A 16 -4.21 -5.36 17.03
C TYR A 16 -2.73 -5.49 17.38
N TYR A 17 -2.37 -5.31 18.66
CA TYR A 17 -0.98 -5.41 19.11
C TYR A 17 -0.40 -6.81 18.88
N PHE A 18 -1.16 -7.86 19.18
CA PHE A 18 -0.75 -9.25 18.91
C PHE A 18 -0.56 -9.50 17.42
N ILE A 19 -1.52 -9.09 16.58
CA ILE A 19 -1.44 -9.24 15.12
C ILE A 19 -0.21 -8.48 14.57
N ASN A 20 -0.01 -7.24 15.01
CA ASN A 20 1.16 -6.44 14.63
C ASN A 20 2.47 -7.12 15.01
N LYS A 21 2.56 -7.70 16.21
CA LYS A 21 3.77 -8.38 16.69
C LYS A 21 4.08 -9.63 15.86
N GLU A 22 3.08 -10.45 15.58
CA GLU A 22 3.27 -11.67 14.78
C GLU A 22 3.60 -11.33 13.31
N LEU A 23 2.88 -10.38 12.70
CA LEU A 23 3.12 -9.98 11.33
C LEU A 23 4.47 -9.28 11.16
N SER A 24 4.87 -8.39 12.06
CA SER A 24 6.18 -7.72 11.97
C SER A 24 7.35 -8.67 12.17
N LYS A 25 7.18 -9.74 12.97
CA LYS A 25 8.17 -10.81 13.09
C LYS A 25 8.28 -11.64 11.82
N LYS A 26 7.16 -11.97 11.18
CA LYS A 26 7.13 -12.76 9.95
C LYS A 26 7.53 -11.97 8.70
N TYR A 27 7.14 -10.70 8.64
CA TYR A 27 7.36 -9.77 7.53
C TYR A 27 8.05 -8.50 8.06
N PRO A 28 9.36 -8.59 8.34
CA PRO A 28 10.11 -7.48 8.90
C PRO A 28 10.21 -6.33 7.89
N ASP A 29 10.43 -5.13 8.43
CA ASP A 29 10.72 -3.95 7.62
C ASP A 29 12.05 -4.15 6.89
N PHE A 30 12.02 -3.97 5.57
CA PHE A 30 13.17 -4.11 4.72
C PHE A 30 13.71 -2.71 4.38
N PRO A 31 15.02 -2.45 4.53
CA PRO A 31 15.53 -1.10 4.40
C PRO A 31 15.63 -0.69 2.92
N LYS A 32 15.19 0.53 2.61
CA LYS A 32 15.13 1.07 1.24
C LYS A 32 16.47 1.03 0.49
N ASN A 33 17.59 1.18 1.19
CA ASN A 33 18.92 1.15 0.60
C ASN A 33 19.39 -0.26 0.18
N GLN A 34 18.69 -1.32 0.62
CA GLN A 34 18.97 -2.71 0.25
C GLN A 34 18.01 -3.23 -0.83
N LEU A 35 17.11 -2.38 -1.34
CA LEU A 35 16.14 -2.78 -2.35
C LEU A 35 16.85 -3.24 -3.64
N PRO A 36 16.41 -4.34 -4.28
CA PRO A 36 17.04 -4.82 -5.50
C PRO A 36 17.02 -3.76 -6.61
N LYS A 37 18.03 -3.78 -7.49
CA LYS A 37 18.16 -2.83 -8.62
C LYS A 37 17.02 -2.97 -9.64
N GLU A 38 16.33 -4.10 -9.59
CA GLU A 38 15.15 -4.42 -10.37
C GLU A 38 13.95 -3.56 -9.96
N SER A 39 13.89 -3.07 -8.71
CA SER A 39 12.86 -2.14 -8.26
C SER A 39 12.85 -0.87 -9.11
N LYS A 40 11.65 -0.44 -9.47
CA LYS A 40 11.38 0.79 -10.21
C LYS A 40 10.65 1.82 -9.38
N LEU A 41 10.32 1.52 -8.13
CA LEU A 41 9.63 2.43 -7.22
C LEU A 41 10.24 3.83 -7.16
N GLN A 42 11.57 3.94 -7.10
CA GLN A 42 12.27 5.24 -7.08
C GLN A 42 11.98 6.11 -8.31
N ASN A 43 11.72 5.49 -9.48
CA ASN A 43 11.41 6.24 -10.70
C ASN A 43 10.05 6.94 -10.61
N TYR A 44 9.14 6.43 -9.78
CA TYR A 44 7.79 6.96 -9.62
C TYR A 44 7.63 7.82 -8.36
N ILE A 45 8.53 7.70 -7.38
CA ILE A 45 8.57 8.56 -6.21
C ILE A 45 9.39 9.82 -6.51
N GLN A 46 8.83 10.70 -7.34
CA GLN A 46 9.43 12.01 -7.61
C GLN A 46 8.68 13.09 -6.82
N ARG A 47 9.43 14.07 -6.32
CA ARG A 47 8.85 15.27 -5.72
C ARG A 47 8.37 16.18 -6.85
N SER A 48 7.14 16.67 -6.75
CA SER A 48 6.64 17.78 -7.55
C SER A 48 6.54 19.04 -6.69
N ASN A 49 6.33 20.19 -7.31
CA ASN A 49 6.28 21.47 -6.58
C ASN A 49 5.23 21.49 -5.46
N ASP A 50 4.12 20.76 -5.62
CA ASP A 50 3.00 20.77 -4.69
C ASP A 50 2.80 19.45 -3.93
N LYS A 51 3.56 18.41 -4.27
CA LYS A 51 3.40 17.07 -3.69
C LYS A 51 4.74 16.39 -3.45
N TYR A 52 4.79 15.62 -2.37
CA TYR A 52 5.96 14.82 -2.03
C TYR A 52 5.55 13.46 -1.48
N PHE A 53 6.50 12.53 -1.43
CA PHE A 53 6.32 11.25 -0.78
C PHE A 53 7.05 11.24 0.56
N ALA A 54 6.33 11.00 1.65
CA ALA A 54 6.88 11.15 3.00
C ALA A 54 7.50 9.86 3.55
N TYR A 55 6.87 8.72 3.28
CA TYR A 55 7.30 7.41 3.76
C TYR A 55 7.34 6.39 2.64
N THR A 56 8.30 5.46 2.74
CA THR A 56 8.37 4.28 1.91
C THR A 56 8.56 3.09 2.84
N ASP A 57 7.51 2.28 2.99
CA ASP A 57 7.57 1.06 3.80
C ASP A 57 7.76 -0.13 2.85
N ILE A 58 8.70 -1.01 3.16
CA ILE A 58 9.06 -2.15 2.30
C ILE A 58 9.07 -3.39 3.17
N PHE A 59 8.48 -4.47 2.67
CA PHE A 59 8.43 -5.76 3.34
C PHE A 59 8.98 -6.82 2.40
N LYS A 60 9.79 -7.73 2.95
CA LYS A 60 10.36 -8.87 2.20
C LYS A 60 9.82 -10.18 2.75
N THR A 61 9.57 -11.13 1.85
CA THR A 61 9.38 -12.54 2.18
C THR A 61 9.93 -13.42 1.05
N GLN A 62 9.99 -14.72 1.29
CA GLN A 62 10.41 -15.72 0.31
C GLN A 62 9.32 -16.77 0.18
N VAL A 63 9.14 -17.29 -1.03
CA VAL A 63 8.26 -18.42 -1.31
C VAL A 63 8.97 -19.43 -2.19
N HIS A 64 8.63 -20.70 -2.03
CA HIS A 64 9.09 -21.74 -2.93
C HIS A 64 8.13 -21.84 -4.12
N SER A 65 8.64 -21.59 -5.32
CA SER A 65 7.88 -21.73 -6.56
C SER A 65 8.83 -21.79 -7.76
N ASN A 66 8.44 -22.59 -8.74
CA ASN A 66 9.18 -22.72 -10.01
C ASN A 66 8.83 -21.61 -11.00
N SER A 67 7.72 -20.88 -10.79
CA SER A 67 7.20 -19.90 -11.74
C SER A 67 6.93 -18.54 -11.08
N ILE A 68 7.64 -17.52 -11.57
CA ILE A 68 7.42 -16.13 -11.14
C ILE A 68 6.05 -15.59 -11.56
N ASP A 69 5.52 -16.09 -12.67
CA ASP A 69 4.24 -15.65 -13.21
C ASP A 69 3.07 -16.23 -12.40
N GLU A 70 3.22 -17.45 -11.90
CA GLU A 70 2.25 -18.06 -10.98
C GLU A 70 2.17 -17.26 -9.68
N VAL A 71 3.33 -16.95 -9.08
CA VAL A 71 3.39 -16.13 -7.86
C VAL A 71 2.83 -14.74 -8.11
N SER A 72 3.15 -14.12 -9.25
CA SER A 72 2.60 -12.81 -9.62
C SER A 72 1.08 -12.85 -9.74
N THR A 73 0.54 -13.86 -10.41
CA THR A 73 -0.91 -14.01 -10.61
C THR A 73 -1.61 -14.25 -9.28
N LYS A 74 -1.06 -15.10 -8.40
CA LYS A 74 -1.56 -15.32 -7.05
C LYS A 74 -1.59 -14.02 -6.24
N PHE A 75 -0.53 -13.21 -6.36
CA PHE A 75 -0.44 -11.93 -5.66
C PHE A 75 -1.49 -10.92 -6.15
N LEU A 76 -1.63 -10.76 -7.47
CA LEU A 76 -2.59 -9.84 -8.08
C LEU A 76 -4.04 -10.24 -7.81
N ASN A 77 -4.30 -11.55 -7.68
CA ASN A 77 -5.62 -12.08 -7.34
C ASN A 77 -5.92 -12.07 -5.84
N SER A 78 -4.95 -11.71 -4.98
CA SER A 78 -5.19 -11.61 -3.54
C SER A 78 -6.25 -10.55 -3.26
N PRO A 79 -7.19 -10.76 -2.30
CA PRO A 79 -8.32 -9.86 -2.08
C PRO A 79 -7.94 -8.39 -1.85
N GLY A 80 -6.77 -8.13 -1.25
CA GLY A 80 -6.32 -6.75 -1.03
C GLY A 80 -5.82 -6.04 -2.29
N ILE A 81 -5.34 -6.77 -3.30
CA ILE A 81 -4.82 -6.20 -4.55
C ILE A 81 -5.86 -6.27 -5.66
N SER A 82 -6.59 -7.38 -5.77
CA SER A 82 -7.64 -7.53 -6.78
C SER A 82 -8.76 -6.51 -6.61
N ASN A 83 -9.15 -6.21 -5.36
CA ASN A 83 -10.14 -5.16 -5.09
C ASN A 83 -9.64 -3.77 -5.52
N LEU A 84 -8.34 -3.48 -5.39
CA LEU A 84 -7.78 -2.23 -5.89
C LEU A 84 -7.86 -2.19 -7.43
N ILE A 85 -7.48 -3.28 -8.11
CA ILE A 85 -7.41 -3.32 -9.58
C ILE A 85 -8.80 -3.39 -10.23
N VAL A 86 -9.76 -4.12 -9.67
CA VAL A 86 -11.11 -4.25 -10.25
C VAL A 86 -11.83 -2.90 -10.27
N GLU A 87 -11.60 -2.05 -9.27
CA GLU A 87 -12.12 -0.67 -9.23
C GLU A 87 -11.54 0.23 -10.35
N SER A 88 -10.40 -0.13 -10.96
CA SER A 88 -9.80 0.62 -12.08
C SER A 88 -10.45 0.33 -13.43
N ASN A 89 -10.83 -0.93 -13.66
CA ASN A 89 -11.27 -1.41 -14.96
C ASN A 89 -12.73 -1.09 -15.28
N SER A 90 -13.54 -0.75 -14.28
CA SER A 90 -14.90 -0.23 -14.46
C SER A 90 -14.94 1.21 -14.98
N ILE A 91 -13.80 1.88 -15.16
CA ILE A 91 -13.69 3.28 -15.60
C ILE A 91 -13.40 3.40 -17.12
N ASN A 92 -13.07 2.30 -17.81
CA ASN A 92 -12.74 2.33 -19.24
C ASN A 92 -13.75 1.54 -20.10
N THR A 93 -14.90 2.16 -20.39
CA THR A 93 -15.72 1.82 -21.56
C THR A 93 -16.23 3.08 -22.23
N ASN A 94 -15.71 3.33 -23.43
CA ASN A 94 -16.15 4.23 -24.49
C ASN A 94 -17.58 4.79 -24.39
N ASP A 95 -17.77 5.88 -23.65
CA ASP A 95 -18.84 6.83 -23.90
C ASP A 95 -18.42 8.21 -23.40
N ASN A 96 -18.61 9.25 -24.23
CA ASN A 96 -18.37 10.66 -23.90
C ASN A 96 -19.39 11.21 -22.88
N THR A 97 -19.92 10.36 -22.01
CA THR A 97 -20.71 10.69 -20.85
C THR A 97 -19.98 10.10 -19.65
N ILE A 98 -19.34 10.96 -18.86
CA ILE A 98 -18.72 10.58 -17.59
C ILE A 98 -19.85 10.20 -16.63
N THR A 99 -20.32 8.96 -16.71
CA THR A 99 -21.02 8.28 -15.62
C THR A 99 -19.95 7.60 -14.78
N THR A 100 -19.21 8.40 -14.01
CA THR A 100 -18.52 7.88 -12.82
C THR A 100 -19.57 7.11 -12.03
N SER A 101 -19.43 5.78 -11.92
CA SER A 101 -20.20 5.05 -10.93
C SER A 101 -19.94 5.73 -9.58
N PRO A 102 -20.95 6.30 -8.89
CA PRO A 102 -20.75 7.25 -7.80
C PRO A 102 -20.23 6.64 -6.48
N SER A 103 -19.73 5.40 -6.51
CA SER A 103 -19.69 4.53 -5.32
C SER A 103 -18.29 4.12 -4.84
N THR A 104 -17.21 4.36 -5.59
CA THR A 104 -15.86 3.95 -5.17
C THR A 104 -15.09 5.10 -4.53
N ILE A 105 -14.73 4.92 -3.27
CA ILE A 105 -14.00 5.90 -2.43
C ILE A 105 -12.56 6.08 -2.94
N LEU A 106 -11.98 5.05 -3.56
CA LEU A 106 -10.63 5.02 -4.08
C LEU A 106 -10.67 4.84 -5.60
N ASN A 107 -9.70 5.45 -6.26
CA ASN A 107 -9.36 5.16 -7.63
C ASN A 107 -7.96 4.54 -7.63
N SER A 108 -7.80 3.38 -8.25
CA SER A 108 -6.49 2.77 -8.41
C SER A 108 -6.27 2.34 -9.85
N GLN A 109 -5.04 2.01 -10.24
CA GLN A 109 -4.71 1.43 -11.53
C GLN A 109 -3.31 0.83 -11.51
N ILE A 110 -3.10 -0.19 -12.35
CA ILE A 110 -1.75 -0.67 -12.68
C ILE A 110 -1.12 0.34 -13.64
N ILE A 111 -0.05 1.01 -13.21
CA ILE A 111 0.68 1.96 -14.06
C ILE A 111 1.58 1.21 -15.03
N LYS A 112 2.26 0.17 -14.54
CA LYS A 112 3.25 -0.55 -15.32
C LYS A 112 3.53 -1.92 -14.73
N THR A 113 3.68 -2.88 -15.63
CA THR A 113 4.22 -4.20 -15.33
C THR A 113 5.49 -4.39 -16.14
N ILE A 114 6.59 -4.71 -15.47
CA ILE A 114 7.90 -4.92 -16.08
C ILE A 114 8.32 -6.34 -15.77
N GLN A 115 8.53 -7.11 -16.83
CA GLN A 115 8.95 -8.50 -16.74
C GLN A 115 10.34 -8.65 -17.33
N SER A 116 11.14 -9.45 -16.65
CA SER A 116 12.47 -9.88 -17.07
C SER A 116 12.63 -11.35 -16.72
N LYS A 117 13.65 -12.01 -17.27
CA LYS A 117 13.89 -13.44 -17.05
C LYS A 117 13.91 -13.85 -15.56
N ASN A 118 14.39 -12.96 -14.70
CA ASN A 118 14.63 -13.23 -13.28
C ASN A 118 13.80 -12.35 -12.33
N ALA A 119 13.01 -11.41 -12.84
CA ALA A 119 12.26 -10.50 -12.00
C ALA A 119 10.99 -9.99 -12.67
N HIS A 120 9.95 -9.78 -11.87
CA HIS A 120 8.66 -9.25 -12.27
C HIS A 120 8.28 -8.12 -11.31
N SER A 121 8.09 -6.91 -11.82
CA SER A 121 7.74 -5.72 -11.05
C SER A 121 6.40 -5.16 -11.53
N THR A 122 5.43 -5.07 -10.63
CA THR A 122 4.11 -4.48 -10.90
C THR A 122 3.93 -3.23 -10.04
N ILE A 123 3.69 -2.10 -10.70
CA ILE A 123 3.48 -0.79 -10.07
C ILE A 123 2.00 -0.44 -10.11
N ILE A 124 1.43 -0.20 -8.95
CA ILE A 124 0.03 0.17 -8.76
C ILE A 124 -0.02 1.57 -8.15
N SER A 125 -0.69 2.52 -8.79
CA SER A 125 -1.03 3.79 -8.15
C SER A 125 -2.44 3.75 -7.62
N TRP A 126 -2.67 4.43 -6.51
CA TRP A 126 -4.00 4.69 -5.98
C TRP A 126 -4.11 6.12 -5.47
N TYR A 127 -5.32 6.65 -5.50
CA TYR A 127 -5.67 7.99 -5.03
C TYR A 127 -7.09 8.00 -4.50
N TRP A 128 -7.38 8.91 -3.57
CA TRP A 128 -8.76 9.13 -3.15
C TRP A 128 -9.55 9.70 -4.31
N ASN A 129 -10.77 9.22 -4.50
CA ASN A 129 -11.65 9.76 -5.51
C ASN A 129 -11.96 11.23 -5.16
N PRO A 130 -11.75 12.19 -6.08
CA PRO A 130 -11.93 13.62 -5.82
C PRO A 130 -13.37 13.98 -5.42
N ASN A 131 -14.35 13.15 -5.80
CA ASN A 131 -15.75 13.31 -5.39
C ASN A 131 -15.93 13.09 -3.88
N TYR A 132 -15.03 12.33 -3.25
CA TYR A 132 -15.01 12.11 -1.80
C TYR A 132 -14.09 13.14 -1.15
N SER A 133 -14.71 14.09 -0.44
CA SER A 133 -14.02 15.22 0.18
C SER A 133 -13.17 14.85 1.41
N ILE A 134 -12.75 13.59 1.59
CA ILE A 134 -12.06 13.15 2.81
C ILE A 134 -10.68 13.79 2.95
N VAL A 135 -9.89 13.84 1.86
CA VAL A 135 -8.60 14.52 1.87
C VAL A 135 -8.80 16.01 2.13
N SER A 136 -9.71 16.65 1.40
CA SER A 136 -10.04 18.08 1.56
C SER A 136 -10.50 18.43 2.97
N PHE A 137 -11.26 17.53 3.61
CA PHE A 137 -11.69 17.68 5.01
C PHE A 137 -10.49 17.70 5.96
N PHE A 138 -9.58 16.72 5.85
CA PHE A 138 -8.37 16.69 6.68
C PHE A 138 -7.41 17.84 6.36
N GLU A 139 -7.33 18.29 5.10
CA GLU A 139 -6.58 19.49 4.74
C GLU A 139 -7.16 20.74 5.43
N LYS A 140 -8.48 20.90 5.41
CA LYS A 140 -9.17 22.00 6.10
C LYS A 140 -8.95 21.94 7.61
N LEU A 141 -9.06 20.76 8.24
CA LEU A 141 -8.73 20.64 9.67
C LEU A 141 -7.27 21.01 9.93
N SER A 142 -6.34 20.56 9.07
CA SER A 142 -4.93 20.86 9.21
C SER A 142 -4.64 22.36 9.10
N SER A 143 -5.38 23.11 8.29
CA SER A 143 -5.22 24.56 8.20
C SER A 143 -5.72 25.29 9.45
N TYR A 144 -6.67 24.72 10.20
CA TYR A 144 -7.11 25.21 11.52
C TYR A 144 -6.25 24.75 12.69
N GLY A 145 -5.08 24.15 12.43
CA GLY A 145 -4.13 23.74 13.48
C GLY A 145 -4.23 22.27 13.90
N TYR A 146 -5.06 21.45 13.26
CA TYR A 146 -5.00 20.00 13.45
C TYR A 146 -3.59 19.48 13.09
N PRO A 147 -2.96 18.62 13.92
CA PRO A 147 -1.54 18.30 13.76
C PRO A 147 -1.26 17.25 12.68
N TRP A 148 -2.30 16.66 12.09
CA TRP A 148 -2.16 15.58 11.12
C TRP A 148 -2.75 15.94 9.75
N ARG A 149 -2.28 15.23 8.72
CA ARG A 149 -2.77 15.33 7.34
C ARG A 149 -2.98 13.93 6.77
N LEU A 150 -4.03 13.76 5.96
CA LEU A 150 -4.29 12.52 5.25
C LEU A 150 -3.47 12.47 3.96
N MET A 151 -2.99 11.28 3.58
CA MET A 151 -2.32 11.06 2.29
C MET A 151 -3.29 11.28 1.12
N ASN A 152 -2.82 11.84 0.01
CA ASN A 152 -3.60 12.00 -1.22
C ASN A 152 -3.83 10.67 -1.96
N GLY A 153 -2.92 9.73 -1.73
CA GLY A 153 -2.80 8.50 -2.49
C GLY A 153 -1.44 7.85 -2.22
N GLY A 154 -1.09 6.89 -3.04
CA GLY A 154 0.18 6.21 -2.93
C GLY A 154 0.51 5.34 -4.13
N ILE A 155 1.69 4.76 -4.05
CA ILE A 155 2.21 3.80 -5.01
C ILE A 155 2.55 2.53 -4.26
N HIS A 156 2.07 1.41 -4.78
CA HIS A 156 2.50 0.09 -4.35
C HIS A 156 3.36 -0.54 -5.45
N GLU A 157 4.47 -1.13 -5.08
CA GLU A 157 5.27 -1.98 -5.95
C GLU A 157 5.27 -3.40 -5.41
N ILE A 158 4.89 -4.35 -6.27
CA ILE A 158 5.06 -5.77 -6.05
C ILE A 158 6.24 -6.19 -6.91
N LEU A 159 7.38 -6.47 -6.28
CA LEU A 159 8.59 -6.92 -6.96
C LEU A 159 8.88 -8.36 -6.57
N LEU A 160 8.95 -9.22 -7.58
CA LEU A 160 9.33 -10.61 -7.47
C LEU A 160 10.71 -10.77 -8.10
N VAL A 161 11.63 -11.45 -7.43
CA VAL A 161 12.98 -11.71 -7.92
C VAL A 161 13.34 -13.16 -7.64
N LYS A 162 13.78 -13.90 -8.65
CA LYS A 162 14.34 -15.24 -8.44
C LYS A 162 15.61 -15.13 -7.60
N SER A 163 15.67 -15.90 -6.52
CA SER A 163 16.86 -15.93 -5.67
C SER A 163 18.06 -16.38 -6.48
N LYS A 164 19.20 -15.70 -6.29
CA LYS A 164 20.47 -16.09 -6.94
C LYS A 164 21.15 -17.24 -6.20
N GLU A 165 20.80 -17.44 -4.93
CA GLU A 165 21.50 -18.35 -4.03
C GLU A 165 20.81 -19.71 -3.93
N GLN A 166 19.49 -19.75 -4.14
CA GLN A 166 18.68 -20.95 -3.93
C GLN A 166 17.69 -21.11 -5.08
N ASP A 167 17.79 -22.23 -5.81
CA ASP A 167 16.87 -22.52 -6.91
C ASP A 167 15.47 -22.82 -6.39
N GLY A 168 14.45 -22.46 -7.17
CA GLY A 168 13.05 -22.57 -6.79
C GLY A 168 12.60 -21.60 -5.69
N ILE A 169 13.43 -20.65 -5.26
CA ILE A 169 13.02 -19.60 -4.30
C ILE A 169 12.82 -18.27 -5.01
N ILE A 170 11.69 -17.62 -4.70
CA ILE A 170 11.34 -16.30 -5.20
C ILE A 170 11.27 -15.34 -4.02
N ASP A 171 12.14 -14.33 -4.05
CA ASP A 171 12.08 -13.19 -3.15
C ASP A 171 10.91 -12.28 -3.58
N ILE A 172 10.06 -11.93 -2.63
CA ILE A 172 8.93 -11.03 -2.83
C ILE A 172 9.16 -9.78 -1.99
N TYR A 173 9.13 -8.63 -2.65
CA TYR A 173 9.18 -7.31 -2.04
C TYR A 173 7.84 -6.61 -2.28
N PHE A 174 7.19 -6.20 -1.19
CA PHE A 174 6.03 -5.34 -1.26
C PHE A 174 6.39 -3.98 -0.70
N SER A 175 6.42 -2.98 -1.57
CA SER A 175 6.78 -1.61 -1.21
C SER A 175 5.56 -0.71 -1.30
N THR A 176 5.37 0.17 -0.32
CA THR A 176 4.34 1.19 -0.32
C THR A 176 4.96 2.56 -0.17
N ALA A 177 4.48 3.55 -0.92
CA ALA A 177 4.91 4.93 -0.82
C ALA A 177 3.70 5.87 -0.78
N HIS A 178 3.67 6.79 0.18
CA HIS A 178 2.51 7.65 0.41
C HIS A 178 2.76 9.07 -0.06
N GLN A 179 1.84 9.59 -0.86
CA GLN A 179 1.88 10.94 -1.40
C GLN A 179 1.11 11.91 -0.49
N TYR A 180 1.69 13.07 -0.21
CA TYR A 180 1.10 14.16 0.55
C TYR A 180 1.24 15.48 -0.20
N ASN A 181 0.42 16.46 0.18
CA ASN A 181 0.58 17.85 -0.26
C ASN A 181 1.77 18.48 0.45
N ASP A 182 2.66 19.13 -0.31
CA ASP A 182 3.84 19.82 0.21
C ASP A 182 3.46 21.22 0.69
N LYS A 183 2.97 21.31 1.93
CA LYS A 183 2.67 22.58 2.61
C LYS A 183 3.79 23.04 3.55
N ARG A 184 4.94 22.34 3.54
CA ARG A 184 6.13 22.63 4.37
C ARG A 184 5.86 22.74 5.90
N ASP A 185 4.80 22.12 6.37
CA ASP A 185 4.40 22.09 7.79
C ASP A 185 4.73 20.76 8.48
N GLY A 186 5.29 19.80 7.74
CA GLY A 186 5.67 18.48 8.26
C GLY A 186 4.48 17.60 8.70
N LYS A 187 3.24 18.00 8.37
CA LYS A 187 2.04 17.28 8.82
C LYS A 187 1.83 16.00 8.03
N LEU A 188 1.63 14.92 8.76
CA LEU A 188 1.47 13.55 8.25
C LEU A 188 0.40 12.83 9.07
N ILE A 189 0.04 11.60 8.68
CA ILE A 189 -0.87 10.79 9.49
C ILE A 189 -0.25 10.46 10.87
N PRO A 190 -1.07 10.21 11.91
CA PRO A 190 -0.58 9.73 13.18
C PRO A 190 0.18 8.40 13.05
N ASN A 191 1.17 8.16 13.92
CA ASN A 191 1.97 6.93 13.93
C ASN A 191 1.13 5.65 14.03
N TRP A 192 0.01 5.66 14.77
CA TRP A 192 -0.86 4.49 14.87
C TRP A 192 -1.58 4.19 13.55
N VAL A 193 -1.94 5.21 12.78
CA VAL A 193 -2.52 5.05 11.42
C VAL A 193 -1.46 4.51 10.47
N GLN A 194 -0.23 5.03 10.55
CA GLN A 194 0.89 4.50 9.78
C GLN A 194 1.15 3.03 10.12
N SER A 195 1.12 2.67 11.40
CA SER A 195 1.27 1.28 11.85
C SER A 195 0.14 0.39 11.32
N LEU A 196 -1.11 0.86 11.31
CA LEU A 196 -2.23 0.13 10.71
C LEU A 196 -2.01 -0.10 9.21
N HIS A 197 -1.57 0.93 8.50
CA HIS A 197 -1.28 0.85 7.07
C HIS A 197 -0.16 -0.18 6.79
N ARG A 198 0.92 -0.16 7.58
CA ARG A 198 2.00 -1.18 7.51
C ARG A 198 1.47 -2.58 7.74
N ASN A 199 0.60 -2.77 8.73
CA ASN A 199 0.01 -4.08 8.99
C ASN A 199 -0.93 -4.54 7.88
N TYR A 200 -1.68 -3.63 7.28
CA TYR A 200 -2.49 -3.95 6.10
C TYR A 200 -1.62 -4.46 4.95
N ALA A 201 -0.49 -3.80 4.68
CA ALA A 201 0.48 -4.25 3.69
C ALA A 201 1.06 -5.65 4.02
N ARG A 202 1.37 -5.92 5.30
CA ARG A 202 1.81 -7.26 5.74
C ARG A 202 0.71 -8.32 5.62
N ILE A 203 -0.56 -7.95 5.83
CA ILE A 203 -1.71 -8.86 5.62
C ILE A 203 -1.85 -9.20 4.14
N ILE A 204 -1.71 -8.23 3.23
CA ILE A 204 -1.69 -8.51 1.79
C ILE A 204 -0.58 -9.50 1.46
N LEU A 205 0.62 -9.25 1.95
CA LEU A 205 1.77 -10.14 1.76
C LEU A 205 1.50 -11.52 2.33
N TYR A 206 0.90 -11.61 3.51
CA TYR A 206 0.48 -12.88 4.12
C TYR A 206 -0.53 -13.63 3.27
N LEU A 207 -1.61 -12.99 2.83
CA LEU A 207 -2.64 -13.63 2.01
C LEU A 207 -2.10 -14.09 0.65
N ALA A 208 -1.18 -13.33 0.06
CA ALA A 208 -0.56 -13.71 -1.22
C ALA A 208 0.46 -14.86 -1.09
N THR A 209 1.10 -15.01 0.08
CA THR A 209 2.18 -16.00 0.30
C THR A 209 1.81 -17.19 1.16
N LYS A 210 0.63 -17.18 1.78
CA LYS A 210 0.10 -18.34 2.50
C LYS A 210 -0.10 -19.50 1.51
N GLU A 211 0.48 -20.65 1.84
CA GLU A 211 0.21 -21.94 1.18
C GLU A 211 -1.19 -22.45 1.51
#